data_AF-A0A7W6CKB6-F1
#
_entry.id   AF-A0A7W6CKB6-F1
#
_cell.length_a   1.000
_cell.length_b   1.000
_cell.length_c   1.000
_cell.angle_alpha   90.00
_cell.angle_beta   90.00
_cell.angle_gamma   90.00
#
_symmetry.space_group_name_H-M   'P 1'
#
loop_
_entity.id
_entity.type
_entity.pdbx_description
1 polymer ?
#
loop_
_entity_poly.entity_id
_entity_poly.type
_entity_poly.pdbx_seq_one_letter_code
_entity_poly.pdbx_strand_id
1 'polypeptide(L)' 'MDLNQLYFRHQLLLMQANSASDEGTGLKYEAKAAGVARSIMAFQEDLGAWAARSWQAECGQ' A
#
# COMPACT_ATOMS: atom_id res chain seq x y z
N MET A 1 -5.36 -1.88 -10.25
CA MET A 1 -5.05 -2.13 -8.82
C MET A 1 -6.06 -1.32 -8.01
N ASP A 2 -6.63 -1.86 -6.93
CA ASP A 2 -7.60 -1.14 -6.09
C ASP A 2 -6.94 -0.74 -4.76
N LEU A 3 -6.82 0.56 -4.51
CA LEU A 3 -6.19 1.12 -3.32
C LEU A 3 -6.93 0.73 -2.03
N ASN A 4 -8.27 0.66 -2.07
CA ASN A 4 -9.07 0.26 -0.91
C ASN A 4 -8.81 -1.20 -0.55
N GLN A 5 -8.71 -2.07 -1.55
CA GLN A 5 -8.37 -3.48 -1.35
C GLN A 5 -6.96 -3.65 -0.75
N LEU A 6 -5.99 -2.85 -1.19
CA LEU A 6 -4.65 -2.86 -0.62
C LEU A 6 -4.64 -2.40 0.83
N TYR A 7 -5.32 -1.30 1.16
CA TYR A 7 -5.45 -0.84 2.54
C TYR A 7 -6.15 -1.86 3.43
N PHE A 8 -7.25 -2.45 2.96
CA PHE A 8 -7.95 -3.50 3.69
C PHE A 8 -7.02 -4.68 4.00
N ARG A 9 -6.30 -5.17 2.99
CA ARG A 9 -5.34 -6.28 3.16
C ARG A 9 -4.21 -5.91 4.12
N HIS A 10 -3.68 -4.69 4.03
CA HIS A 10 -2.66 -4.20 4.95
C HIS A 10 -3.15 -4.21 6.40
N GLN A 11 -4.34 -3.66 6.66
CA GLN A 11 -4.93 -3.63 8.00
C GLN A 11 -5.19 -5.04 8.54
N LEU A 12 -5.71 -5.94 7.70
CA LEU A 12 -5.95 -7.33 8.10
C LEU A 12 -4.64 -8.02 8.53
N LEU A 13 -3.54 -7.81 7.79
CA LEU A 13 -2.24 -8.39 8.13
C LEU A 13 -1.68 -7.84 9.44
N LEU A 14 -1.86 -6.55 9.72
CA LEU A 14 -1.47 -5.96 11.01
C LEU A 14 -2.29 -6.52 12.17
N MET A 15 -3.61 -6.69 11.99
CA MET A 15 -4.46 -7.32 13.01
C MET A 15 -4.07 -8.77 13.27
N GLN A 16 -3.69 -9.51 12.23
CA GLN A 16 -3.18 -10.88 12.34
C GLN A 16 -1.81 -10.94 13.02
N ALA A 17 -0.91 -9.99 12.73
CA ALA A 17 0.37 -9.87 13.43
C ALA A 17 0.17 -9.66 14.93
N ASN A 18 -0.70 -8.71 15.29
CA ASN A 18 -1.01 -8.39 16.68
C ASN A 18 -1.72 -9.53 17.43
N SER A 19 -2.46 -10.38 16.71
CA SER A 19 -3.20 -11.51 17.28
C SER A 19 -2.42 -12.83 17.22
N ALA A 20 -1.16 -12.82 16.76
CA ALA A 20 -0.37 -14.04 16.62
C ALA A 20 -0.01 -14.62 17.99
N SER A 21 -0.08 -15.95 18.10
CA SER A 21 0.25 -16.69 19.33
C SER A 21 1.75 -16.75 19.63
N ASP A 22 2.59 -16.53 18.62
CA ASP A 22 4.04 -16.55 18.73
C ASP A 22 4.68 -15.46 17.86
N GLU A 23 5.85 -15.01 18.29
CA GLU A 23 6.60 -13.92 17.67
C GLU A 23 6.97 -14.22 16.20
N GLY A 24 7.31 -15.47 15.88
CA GLY A 24 7.69 -15.87 14.52
C GLY A 24 6.53 -15.74 13.53
N THR A 25 5.32 -16.10 13.97
CA THR A 25 4.09 -15.91 13.19
C THR A 25 3.74 -14.43 13.07
N GLY A 26 3.91 -13.64 14.15
CA GLY A 26 3.74 -12.19 14.13
C GLY A 26 4.62 -11.51 13.08
N LEU A 27 5.93 -11.77 13.13
CA LEU A 27 6.92 -11.23 12.19
C LEU A 27 6.62 -11.59 10.73
N LYS A 28 6.09 -12.79 10.47
CA LYS A 28 5.66 -13.18 9.11
C LYS A 28 4.51 -12.33 8.60
N TYR A 29 3.54 -11.98 9.45
CA TYR A 29 2.43 -11.12 9.06
C TYR A 29 2.88 -9.66 8.88
N GLU A 30 3.77 -9.16 9.74
CA GLU A 30 4.37 -7.83 9.58
C GLU A 30 5.16 -7.71 8.29
N ALA A 31 5.99 -8.70 7.95
CA ALA A 31 6.74 -8.71 6.70
C ALA A 31 5.80 -8.68 5.47
N LYS A 32 4.68 -9.41 5.53
CA LYS A 32 3.65 -9.34 4.49
C LYS A 32 2.97 -7.98 4.44
N ALA A 33 2.65 -7.37 5.59
CA ALA A 33 2.06 -6.03 5.66
C ALA A 33 3.00 -4.98 5.03
N ALA A 34 4.29 -5.03 5.36
CA ALA A 34 5.30 -4.17 4.75
C ALA A 34 5.38 -4.33 3.23
N GLY A 35 5.21 -5.55 2.72
CA GLY A 35 5.07 -5.81 1.28
C GLY A 35 3.89 -5.07 0.64
N VAL A 36 2.71 -5.12 1.29
CA VAL A 36 1.51 -4.40 0.81
C VAL A 36 1.69 -2.88 0.91
N ALA A 37 2.34 -2.38 1.97
CA ALA A 37 2.64 -0.95 2.11
C ALA A 37 3.50 -0.41 0.96
N ARG A 38 4.51 -1.18 0.50
CA ARG A 38 5.30 -0.82 -0.68
C ARG A 38 4.45 -0.78 -1.95
N SER A 39 3.51 -1.70 -2.12
CA SER A 39 2.59 -1.68 -3.26
C SER A 39 1.65 -0.47 -3.24
N ILE A 40 1.19 -0.04 -2.06
CA ILE A 40 0.40 1.19 -1.90
C ILE A 40 1.21 2.41 -2.32
N MET A 41 2.45 2.52 -1.82
CA MET A 41 3.34 3.64 -2.13
C MET A 41 3.60 3.76 -3.63
N ALA A 42 3.98 2.67 -4.29
CA ALA A 42 4.21 2.66 -5.73
C ALA A 42 2.96 3.08 -6.53
N PHE A 43 1.78 2.59 -6.13
CA PHE A 43 0.53 2.97 -6.79
C PHE A 43 0.20 4.47 -6.63
N GLN A 44 0.46 5.03 -5.44
CA GLN A 44 0.26 6.46 -5.19
C GLN A 44 1.27 7.34 -5.94
N GLU A 45 2.52 6.89 -6.05
CA GLU A 45 3.55 7.55 -6.86
C GLU A 45 3.15 7.58 -8.34
N ASP A 46 2.69 6.46 -8.89
CA ASP A 46 2.22 6.37 -10.28
C ASP A 46 1.02 7.29 -10.54
N LEU A 47 0.05 7.34 -9.61
CA LEU A 47 -1.09 8.25 -9.70
C LEU A 47 -0.66 9.72 -9.66
N GLY A 48 0.28 10.06 -8.77
CA GLY A 48 0.83 11.41 -8.67
C GLY A 48 1.59 11.83 -9.92
N ALA A 49 2.43 10.93 -10.45
CA ALA A 49 3.16 11.16 -11.70
C ALA A 49 2.20 11.35 -12.89
N TRP A 50 1.13 10.57 -12.96
CA TRP A 50 0.11 10.73 -13.99
C TRP A 50 -0.65 12.06 -13.85
N ALA A 51 -1.08 12.41 -12.64
CA ALA A 51 -1.78 13.68 -12.37
C ALA A 51 -0.91 14.90 -12.72
N ALA A 52 0.38 14.88 -12.38
CA ALA A 52 1.31 15.95 -12.72
C ALA A 52 1.47 16.13 -14.24
N ARG A 53 1.55 15.01 -14.98
CA ARG A 53 1.63 15.03 -16.46
C ARG A 53 0.36 15.58 -17.09
N SER A 54 -0.82 15.17 -16.60
CA SER A 54 -2.11 15.68 -17.08
C SER A 54 -2.24 17.19 -16.82
N TRP A 55 -1.87 17.64 -15.62
CA TRP A 55 -1.86 19.07 -15.27
C TRP A 55 -0.95 19.90 -16.19
N GLN A 56 0.26 19.41 -16.48
CA GLN A 56 1.17 20.08 -17.42
C GLN A 56 0.58 20.17 -18.83
N ALA A 57 -0.14 19.14 -19.29
CA ALA A 57 -0.80 19.16 -20.58
C ALA A 57 -1.99 20.14 -20.63
N GLU A 58 -2.67 20.37 -19.51
CA GLU A 58 -3.79 21.30 -19.40
C GLU A 58 -3.36 22.77 -19.23
N CYS A 59 -2.32 23.05 -18.43
CA CYS A 59 -1.83 24.42 -18.20
C CYS A 59 -0.80 24.92 -19.22
N GLY A 60 -0.29 24.04 -20.08
CA GLY A 60 0.66 24.37 -21.15
C GLY A 60 0.02 24.87 -22.45
N GLN A 61 -1.31 25.00 -22.50
CA GLN A 61 -2.05 25.63 -23.61
C GLN A 61 -2.40 27.08 -23.31
#